data_AF-A0A3N5AP51-F1
#
_entry.id   AF-A0A3N5AP51-F1
#
_cell.length_a   1.000
_cell.length_b   1.000
_cell.length_c   1.000
_cell.angle_alpha   90.00
_cell.angle_beta   90.00
_cell.angle_gamma   90.00
#
_symmetry.space_group_name_H-M   'P 1'
#
loop_
_entity.id
_entity.type
_entity.pdbx_description
1 polymer ?
#
loop_
_entity_poly.entity_id
_entity_poly.type
_entity_poly.pdbx_seq_one_letter_code
_entity_poly.pdbx_strand_id
1 'polypeptide(L)'
;MLIDRYKAALGKSTGRQTLYDHSLSCVEVALRVARLAGEEPGPRLDRLVFAAFVHDVGKLDPAFQAMLEAAASGQPLPGKKVKHEASTFDYDHPRLVEENKEAIRQELRGACGYDLDLKHVAGEAMDHVWAFAVTHHGLFHVSYERDKAGILRPLIRRQWTSFYPNEERRITLVDLLFAYHPLGGLVMIGDLVASYCHEQGKDYQTFFSQASSLGEVFAHLTEYADEIEAGIKLYDPRDYGLKETLKLIAGGIR
;
A
#
# COMPACT_ATOMS: atom_id res chain seq x y z
N MET A 1 6.21 20.07 0.47
CA MET A 1 5.48 19.22 1.43
C MET A 1 5.33 17.81 0.85
N LEU A 2 4.86 16.80 1.60
CA LEU A 2 4.75 15.43 1.07
C LEU A 2 3.83 15.37 -0.16
N ILE A 3 2.69 16.04 -0.09
CA ILE A 3 1.69 16.09 -1.17
C ILE A 3 2.30 16.64 -2.46
N ASP A 4 3.11 17.71 -2.38
CA ASP A 4 3.77 18.26 -3.57
C ASP A 4 4.75 17.27 -4.19
N ARG A 5 5.49 16.51 -3.36
CA ARG A 5 6.39 15.46 -3.85
C ARG A 5 5.59 14.36 -4.54
N TYR A 6 4.44 13.98 -4.00
CA TYR A 6 3.54 13.01 -4.61
C TYR A 6 2.97 13.49 -5.95
N LYS A 7 2.60 14.78 -6.05
CA LYS A 7 2.09 15.38 -7.29
C LYS A 7 3.17 15.48 -8.38
N ALA A 8 4.44 15.63 -7.97
CA ALA A 8 5.58 15.73 -8.90
C ALA A 8 6.19 14.37 -9.30
N ALA A 9 6.01 13.33 -8.49
CA ALA A 9 6.58 12.00 -8.72
C ALA A 9 5.63 11.10 -9.52
N LEU A 10 6.20 10.15 -10.28
CA LEU A 10 5.42 9.09 -10.92
C LEU A 10 5.00 8.04 -9.89
N GLY A 11 3.73 7.63 -9.97
CA GLY A 11 3.18 6.48 -9.25
C GLY A 11 3.17 5.22 -10.11
N LYS A 12 2.91 5.38 -11.42
CA LYS A 12 2.90 4.32 -12.43
C LYS A 12 3.59 4.80 -13.72
N SER A 13 4.25 3.88 -14.43
CA SER A 13 4.87 4.17 -15.72
C SER A 13 3.83 4.29 -16.83
N THR A 14 2.81 3.43 -16.82
CA THR A 14 1.69 3.45 -17.76
C THR A 14 0.88 4.73 -17.59
N GLY A 15 0.67 5.47 -18.68
CA GLY A 15 -0.08 6.73 -18.66
C GLY A 15 0.56 7.85 -17.81
N ARG A 16 1.78 7.66 -17.30
CA ARG A 16 2.52 8.62 -16.46
C ARG A 16 1.69 9.13 -15.27
N GLN A 17 0.91 8.25 -14.63
CA GLN A 17 0.09 8.61 -13.48
C GLN A 17 0.97 9.10 -12.32
N THR A 18 0.59 10.21 -11.69
CA THR A 18 1.33 10.72 -10.54
C THR A 18 1.16 9.82 -9.32
N LEU A 19 2.11 9.87 -8.40
CA LEU A 19 2.03 9.13 -7.14
C LEU A 19 0.83 9.61 -6.30
N TYR A 20 0.50 10.89 -6.39
CA TYR A 20 -0.69 11.48 -5.78
C TYR A 20 -1.98 10.83 -6.29
N ASP A 21 -2.18 10.79 -7.61
CA ASP A 21 -3.41 10.26 -8.23
C ASP A 21 -3.57 8.76 -7.94
N HIS A 22 -2.47 8.01 -7.97
CA HIS A 22 -2.48 6.59 -7.59
C HIS A 22 -2.87 6.41 -6.12
N SER A 23 -2.28 7.18 -5.21
CA SER A 23 -2.55 7.08 -3.78
C SER A 23 -4.00 7.44 -3.43
N LEU A 24 -4.57 8.47 -4.06
CA LEU A 24 -5.99 8.80 -3.90
C LEU A 24 -6.90 7.72 -4.46
N SER A 25 -6.57 7.17 -5.63
CA SER A 25 -7.32 6.05 -6.21
C SER A 25 -7.34 4.84 -5.27
N CYS A 26 -6.21 4.52 -4.63
CA CYS A 26 -6.12 3.46 -3.63
C CYS A 26 -7.00 3.74 -2.41
N VAL A 27 -7.04 4.99 -1.92
CA VAL A 27 -7.92 5.41 -0.83
C VAL A 27 -9.39 5.28 -1.20
N GLU A 28 -9.78 5.73 -2.39
CA GLU A 28 -11.18 5.65 -2.84
C GLU A 28 -11.66 4.21 -2.95
N VAL A 29 -10.82 3.32 -3.49
CA VAL A 29 -11.07 1.88 -3.51
C VAL A 29 -11.18 1.34 -2.08
N ALA A 30 -10.22 1.65 -1.20
CA ALA A 30 -10.22 1.19 0.18
C ALA A 30 -11.51 1.59 0.91
N LEU A 31 -11.98 2.82 0.74
CA LEU A 31 -13.23 3.30 1.34
C LEU A 31 -14.47 2.59 0.78
N ARG A 32 -14.48 2.18 -0.49
CA ARG A 32 -15.58 1.37 -1.06
C ARG A 32 -15.59 -0.04 -0.49
N VAL A 33 -14.43 -0.68 -0.45
CA VAL A 33 -14.27 -2.04 0.07
C VAL A 33 -14.59 -2.08 1.57
N ALA A 34 -14.17 -1.07 2.33
CA ALA A 34 -14.53 -0.93 3.75
C ALA A 34 -16.04 -0.81 3.94
N ARG A 35 -16.74 -0.03 3.09
CA ARG A 35 -18.21 0.06 3.10
C ARG A 35 -18.88 -1.27 2.78
N LEU A 36 -18.37 -2.03 1.80
CA LEU A 36 -18.88 -3.38 1.51
C LEU A 36 -18.70 -4.35 2.67
N ALA A 37 -17.67 -4.13 3.50
CA ALA A 37 -17.43 -4.90 4.72
C ALA A 37 -18.25 -4.41 5.93
N GLY A 38 -19.06 -3.36 5.79
CA GLY A 38 -19.81 -2.74 6.88
C GLY A 38 -18.93 -2.03 7.92
N GLU A 39 -17.72 -1.60 7.55
CA GLU A 39 -16.84 -0.88 8.46
C GLU A 39 -17.26 0.58 8.61
N GLU A 40 -17.40 1.01 9.85
CA GLU A 40 -17.72 2.39 10.22
C GLU A 40 -16.45 3.21 10.49
N PRO A 41 -16.51 4.56 10.38
CA PRO A 41 -15.39 5.43 10.75
C PRO A 41 -14.89 5.16 12.18
N GLY A 42 -13.57 5.08 12.33
CA GLY A 42 -12.94 4.79 13.61
C GLY A 42 -11.48 4.40 13.50
N PRO A 43 -10.84 3.98 14.61
CA PRO A 43 -9.40 3.75 14.66
C PRO A 43 -8.89 2.75 13.62
N ARG A 44 -9.68 1.72 13.30
CA ARG A 44 -9.31 0.70 12.32
C ARG A 44 -9.29 1.28 10.91
N LEU A 45 -10.39 1.89 10.49
CA LEU A 45 -10.53 2.50 9.17
C LEU A 45 -9.56 3.67 8.97
N ASP A 46 -9.36 4.52 9.99
CA ASP A 46 -8.41 5.65 9.93
C ASP A 46 -6.99 5.19 9.61
N ARG A 47 -6.53 4.13 10.28
CA ARG A 47 -5.19 3.56 10.03
C ARG A 47 -5.09 2.97 8.62
N LEU A 48 -6.12 2.28 8.15
CA LEU A 48 -6.13 1.67 6.83
C LEU A 48 -6.19 2.71 5.71
N VAL A 49 -7.01 3.75 5.85
CA VAL A 49 -7.11 4.86 4.89
C VAL A 49 -5.79 5.63 4.84
N PHE A 50 -5.22 5.95 6.01
CA PHE A 50 -3.93 6.61 6.06
C PHE A 50 -2.83 5.74 5.44
N ALA A 51 -2.79 4.44 5.77
CA ALA A 51 -1.86 3.49 5.17
C ALA A 51 -2.03 3.39 3.65
N ALA A 52 -3.26 3.34 3.14
CA ALA A 52 -3.53 3.34 1.69
C ALA A 52 -3.00 4.60 1.00
N PHE A 53 -3.05 5.76 1.66
CA PHE A 53 -2.46 6.97 1.12
C PHE A 53 -0.93 6.94 1.10
N VAL A 54 -0.28 6.37 2.14
CA VAL A 54 1.19 6.40 2.28
C VAL A 54 1.91 5.13 1.84
N HIS A 55 1.19 4.10 1.37
CA HIS A 55 1.75 2.78 1.08
C HIS A 55 2.94 2.81 0.11
N ASP A 56 2.88 3.75 -0.83
CA ASP A 56 3.88 3.93 -1.88
C ASP A 56 4.88 5.05 -1.60
N VAL A 57 5.02 5.54 -0.35
CA VAL A 57 5.96 6.63 -0.04
C VAL A 57 7.39 6.30 -0.46
N GLY A 58 7.80 5.03 -0.40
CA GLY A 58 9.10 4.59 -0.86
C GLY A 58 9.32 4.71 -2.37
N LYS A 59 8.28 4.95 -3.17
CA LYS A 59 8.43 5.29 -4.60
C LYS A 59 9.13 6.62 -4.80
N LEU A 60 9.22 7.48 -3.78
CA LEU A 60 10.02 8.70 -3.82
C LEU A 60 11.54 8.42 -3.86
N ASP A 61 11.98 7.17 -3.69
CA ASP A 61 13.36 6.76 -3.93
C ASP A 61 13.79 7.15 -5.36
N PRO A 62 14.88 7.93 -5.52
CA PRO A 62 15.37 8.34 -6.84
C PRO A 62 15.66 7.17 -7.80
N ALA A 63 16.12 6.03 -7.28
CA ALA A 63 16.36 4.84 -8.09
C ALA A 63 15.05 4.21 -8.58
N PHE A 64 13.99 4.25 -7.76
CA PHE A 64 12.67 3.78 -8.17
C PHE A 64 12.04 4.72 -9.18
N GLN A 65 12.12 6.04 -8.98
CA GLN A 65 11.66 7.03 -9.97
C GLN A 65 12.40 6.89 -11.31
N ALA A 66 13.72 6.63 -11.29
CA ALA A 66 14.47 6.37 -12.52
C ALA A 66 13.98 5.11 -13.26
N MET A 67 13.58 4.06 -12.53
CA MET A 67 12.95 2.88 -13.13
C MET A 67 11.59 3.21 -13.77
N LEU A 68 10.74 3.97 -13.07
CA LEU A 68 9.43 4.38 -13.61
C LEU A 68 9.57 5.26 -14.85
N GLU A 69 10.48 6.22 -14.85
CA GLU A 69 10.73 7.11 -15.99
C GLU A 69 11.29 6.35 -17.20
N ALA A 70 12.21 5.40 -16.98
CA ALA A 70 12.73 4.55 -18.03
C ALA A 70 11.61 3.70 -18.65
N ALA A 71 10.78 3.06 -17.81
CA ALA A 71 9.64 2.27 -18.27
C ALA A 71 8.61 3.13 -19.02
N ALA A 72 8.27 4.31 -18.51
CA ALA A 72 7.32 5.24 -19.15
C ALA A 72 7.83 5.76 -20.50
N SER A 73 9.14 5.84 -20.68
CA SER A 73 9.79 6.35 -21.89
C SER A 73 10.24 5.25 -22.85
N GLY A 74 9.90 3.98 -22.57
CA GLY A 74 10.34 2.82 -23.36
C GLY A 74 11.86 2.63 -23.40
N GLN A 75 12.58 3.16 -22.41
CA GLN A 75 14.02 3.04 -22.29
C GLN A 75 14.42 1.79 -21.50
N PRO A 76 15.64 1.27 -21.67
CA PRO A 76 16.15 0.17 -20.84
C PRO A 76 16.09 0.53 -19.36
N LEU A 77 15.64 -0.42 -18.53
CA LEU A 77 15.61 -0.24 -17.08
C LEU A 77 17.04 -0.09 -16.52
N PRO A 78 17.25 0.73 -15.47
CA PRO A 78 18.51 0.80 -14.75
C PRO A 78 18.97 -0.59 -14.25
N GLY A 79 20.28 -0.82 -14.20
CA GLY A 79 20.85 -2.11 -13.76
C GLY A 79 20.53 -2.46 -12.31
N LYS A 80 20.41 -1.46 -11.43
CA LYS A 80 19.98 -1.64 -10.04
C LYS A 80 18.46 -1.56 -9.97
N LYS A 81 17.82 -2.67 -9.58
CA LYS A 81 16.38 -2.72 -9.31
C LYS A 81 16.13 -2.56 -7.81
N VAL A 82 15.26 -1.63 -7.44
CA VAL A 82 14.84 -1.40 -6.05
C VAL A 82 13.36 -1.74 -5.87
N LYS A 83 12.99 -2.13 -4.66
CA LYS A 83 11.60 -2.36 -4.23
C LYS A 83 11.19 -1.13 -3.43
N HIS A 84 10.14 -0.43 -3.84
CA HIS A 84 9.75 0.80 -3.15
C HIS A 84 9.30 0.52 -1.71
N GLU A 85 8.74 -0.65 -1.43
CA GLU A 85 8.38 -1.05 -0.07
C GLU A 85 9.62 -1.15 0.81
N ALA A 86 10.77 -1.56 0.26
CA ALA A 86 12.03 -1.63 0.98
C ALA A 86 12.65 -0.25 1.25
N SER A 87 12.24 0.77 0.49
CA SER A 87 12.69 2.16 0.64
C SER A 87 11.76 3.00 1.54
N THR A 88 10.73 2.40 2.16
CA THR A 88 9.75 3.11 3.00
C THR A 88 10.38 3.84 4.19
N PHE A 89 11.42 3.26 4.81
CA PHE A 89 12.14 3.87 5.93
C PHE A 89 13.46 4.55 5.53
N ASP A 90 13.76 4.60 4.24
CA ASP A 90 14.95 5.29 3.74
C ASP A 90 14.72 6.82 3.64
N TYR A 91 15.81 7.56 3.43
CA TYR A 91 15.80 9.01 3.25
C TYR A 91 15.06 9.74 4.39
N ASP A 92 14.27 10.76 4.05
CA ASP A 92 13.41 11.48 4.99
C ASP A 92 11.94 11.02 4.91
N HIS A 93 11.63 9.88 4.28
CA HIS A 93 10.25 9.44 4.04
C HIS A 93 9.41 9.33 5.32
N PRO A 94 9.88 8.71 6.42
CA PRO A 94 9.08 8.61 7.64
C PRO A 94 8.82 9.98 8.25
N ARG A 95 9.84 10.85 8.25
CA ARG A 95 9.73 12.22 8.75
C ARG A 95 8.74 13.04 7.92
N LEU A 96 8.77 12.90 6.59
CA LEU A 96 7.81 13.56 5.71
C LEU A 96 6.37 13.14 6.02
N VAL A 97 6.11 11.85 6.20
CA VAL A 97 4.76 11.38 6.55
C VAL A 97 4.34 11.92 7.92
N GLU A 98 5.20 11.79 8.94
CA GLU A 98 4.95 12.27 10.30
C GLU A 98 4.64 13.78 10.34
N GLU A 99 5.46 14.61 9.70
CA GLU A 99 5.31 16.07 9.69
C GLU A 99 4.13 16.55 8.84
N ASN A 100 3.61 15.73 7.92
CA ASN A 100 2.55 16.12 6.98
C ASN A 100 1.18 15.48 7.30
N LYS A 101 0.99 14.87 8.48
CA LYS A 101 -0.27 14.21 8.87
C LYS A 101 -1.51 15.09 8.74
N GLU A 102 -1.44 16.34 9.21
CA GLU A 102 -2.57 17.28 9.11
C GLU A 102 -2.86 17.65 7.65
N ALA A 103 -1.83 17.84 6.83
CA ALA A 103 -2.01 18.10 5.40
C ALA A 103 -2.64 16.89 4.68
N ILE A 104 -2.19 15.67 5.00
CA ILE A 104 -2.79 14.42 4.49
C ILE A 104 -4.27 14.34 4.89
N ARG A 105 -4.60 14.57 6.17
CA ARG A 105 -5.98 14.57 6.65
C ARG A 105 -6.85 15.58 5.88
N GLN A 106 -6.36 16.80 5.68
CA GLN A 106 -7.08 17.83 4.93
C GLN A 106 -7.31 17.42 3.47
N GLU A 107 -6.31 16.81 2.83
CA GLU A 107 -6.42 16.30 1.46
C GLU A 107 -7.41 15.14 1.37
N LEU A 108 -7.37 14.17 2.29
CA LEU A 108 -8.31 13.04 2.34
C LEU A 108 -9.76 13.51 2.58
N ARG A 109 -9.93 14.52 3.44
CA ARG A 109 -11.24 15.15 3.66
C ARG A 109 -11.73 15.87 2.41
N GLY A 110 -10.85 16.60 1.73
CA GLY A 110 -11.19 17.38 0.53
C GLY A 110 -11.48 16.50 -0.69
N ALA A 111 -10.64 15.50 -0.95
CA ALA A 111 -10.72 14.65 -2.13
C ALA A 111 -11.71 13.50 -1.97
N CYS A 112 -11.75 12.84 -0.80
CA CYS A 112 -12.52 11.62 -0.59
C CYS A 112 -13.67 11.77 0.41
N GLY A 113 -13.81 12.94 1.06
CA GLY A 113 -14.82 13.18 2.08
C GLY A 113 -14.57 12.46 3.41
N TYR A 114 -13.37 11.87 3.60
CA TYR A 114 -13.04 11.12 4.81
C TYR A 114 -12.19 11.96 5.76
N ASP A 115 -12.75 12.32 6.93
CA ASP A 115 -12.06 13.08 7.98
C ASP A 115 -11.56 12.13 9.06
N LEU A 116 -10.32 11.66 8.92
CA LEU A 116 -9.69 10.78 9.90
C LEU A 116 -9.27 11.54 11.16
N ASP A 117 -9.29 10.87 12.31
CA ASP A 117 -8.80 11.42 13.56
C ASP A 117 -7.30 11.15 13.70
N LEU A 118 -6.49 12.22 13.79
CA LEU A 118 -5.04 12.11 13.89
C LEU A 118 -4.57 11.29 15.11
N LYS A 119 -5.37 11.20 16.18
CA LYS A 119 -5.03 10.38 17.34
C LYS A 119 -4.97 8.88 16.99
N HIS A 120 -5.67 8.46 15.93
CA HIS A 120 -5.67 7.08 15.46
C HIS A 120 -4.44 6.73 14.62
N VAL A 121 -3.66 7.74 14.19
CA VAL A 121 -2.44 7.63 13.38
C VAL A 121 -1.27 8.38 14.04
N ALA A 122 -1.15 8.26 15.36
CA ALA A 122 -0.08 8.85 16.16
C ALA A 122 0.56 7.81 17.09
N GLY A 123 1.81 8.05 17.49
CA GLY A 123 2.55 7.15 18.39
C GLY A 123 2.61 5.72 17.85
N GLU A 124 2.38 4.74 18.71
CA GLU A 124 2.43 3.31 18.36
C GLU A 124 1.40 2.90 17.29
N ALA A 125 0.31 3.68 17.10
CA ALA A 125 -0.66 3.38 16.04
C ALA A 125 -0.05 3.49 14.63
N MET A 126 1.03 4.27 14.48
CA MET A 126 1.77 4.36 13.21
C MET A 126 2.48 3.06 12.85
N ASP A 127 2.78 2.20 13.81
CA ASP A 127 3.43 0.91 13.51
C ASP A 127 2.55 0.05 12.60
N HIS A 128 1.24 0.08 12.81
CA HIS A 128 0.29 -0.64 11.96
C HIS A 128 0.19 0.01 10.58
N VAL A 129 0.17 1.35 10.51
CA VAL A 129 0.19 2.10 9.24
C VAL A 129 1.40 1.71 8.42
N TRP A 130 2.59 1.72 9.04
CA TRP A 130 3.82 1.33 8.38
C TRP A 130 3.84 -0.14 7.99
N ALA A 131 3.33 -1.02 8.86
CA ALA A 131 3.23 -2.43 8.54
C ALA A 131 2.35 -2.65 7.29
N PHE A 132 1.17 -2.05 7.22
CA PHE A 132 0.32 -2.11 6.02
C PHE A 132 1.04 -1.56 4.78
N ALA A 133 1.71 -0.43 4.91
CA ALA A 133 2.48 0.18 3.82
C ALA A 133 3.62 -0.71 3.33
N VAL A 134 4.27 -1.47 4.21
CA VAL A 134 5.39 -2.36 3.84
C VAL A 134 4.91 -3.71 3.33
N THR A 135 3.80 -4.22 3.86
CA THR A 135 3.29 -5.57 3.53
C THR A 135 2.39 -5.59 2.29
N HIS A 136 2.11 -4.46 1.63
CA HIS A 136 1.03 -4.40 0.63
C HIS A 136 1.25 -5.25 -0.63
N HIS A 137 2.48 -5.72 -0.90
CA HIS A 137 2.78 -6.72 -1.95
C HIS A 137 3.01 -8.14 -1.40
N GLY A 138 2.72 -8.37 -0.11
CA GLY A 138 2.83 -9.67 0.56
C GLY A 138 4.25 -10.17 0.83
N LEU A 139 5.27 -9.40 0.46
CA LEU A 139 6.66 -9.84 0.46
C LEU A 139 7.46 -9.43 1.70
N PHE A 140 7.12 -8.29 2.30
CA PHE A 140 7.88 -7.71 3.39
C PHE A 140 7.06 -7.64 4.69
N HIS A 141 7.75 -7.45 5.80
CA HIS A 141 7.18 -7.13 7.09
C HIS A 141 8.04 -6.09 7.80
N VAL A 142 7.46 -5.45 8.82
CA VAL A 142 8.18 -4.51 9.66
C VAL A 142 8.68 -5.24 10.90
N SER A 143 9.95 -5.08 11.19
CA SER A 143 10.66 -5.62 12.34
C SER A 143 11.24 -4.45 13.12
N TYR A 144 11.45 -4.61 14.42
CA TYR A 144 11.98 -3.55 15.27
C TYR A 144 13.20 -4.05 16.05
N GLU A 145 14.28 -3.29 15.97
CA GLU A 145 15.53 -3.54 16.69
C GLU A 145 16.02 -2.26 17.36
N ARG A 146 16.72 -2.37 18.48
CA ARG A 146 17.43 -1.21 19.05
C ARG A 146 18.75 -0.98 18.35
N ASP A 147 19.01 0.27 18.01
CA ASP A 147 20.34 0.68 17.58
C ASP A 147 21.31 0.72 18.78
N LYS A 148 22.59 1.02 18.50
CA LYS A 148 23.63 1.10 19.55
C LYS A 148 23.35 2.15 20.62
N ALA A 149 22.47 3.11 20.37
CA ALA A 149 22.04 4.13 21.32
C ALA A 149 20.79 3.70 22.12
N GLY A 150 20.29 2.48 21.93
CA GLY A 150 19.09 1.97 22.60
C GLY A 150 17.78 2.47 22.00
N ILE A 151 17.83 3.17 20.86
CA ILE A 151 16.64 3.71 20.18
C ILE A 151 16.03 2.60 19.33
N LEU A 152 14.74 2.34 19.50
CA LEU A 152 14.02 1.36 18.70
C LEU A 152 13.85 1.89 17.27
N ARG A 153 14.34 1.14 16.28
CA ARG A 153 14.28 1.47 14.86
C ARG A 153 13.44 0.43 14.12
N PRO A 154 12.55 0.86 13.22
CA PRO A 154 11.90 -0.05 12.30
C PRO A 154 12.89 -0.49 11.21
N LEU A 155 12.76 -1.74 10.79
CA LEU A 155 13.55 -2.39 9.75
C LEU A 155 12.61 -3.18 8.84
N ILE A 156 12.93 -3.20 7.55
CA ILE A 156 12.13 -3.92 6.56
C ILE A 156 12.80 -5.26 6.29
N ARG A 157 12.02 -6.34 6.43
CA ARG A 157 12.51 -7.70 6.28
C ARG A 157 11.63 -8.49 5.33
N ARG A 158 12.22 -9.44 4.62
CA ARG A 158 11.55 -10.21 3.57
C ARG A 158 11.08 -11.59 4.03
N GLN A 159 11.86 -12.26 4.87
CA GLN A 159 11.56 -13.63 5.31
C GLN A 159 11.05 -13.60 6.74
N TRP A 160 9.73 -13.68 6.91
CA TRP A 160 9.12 -13.70 8.25
C TRP A 160 9.38 -15.02 9.00
N THR A 161 9.79 -16.09 8.31
CA THR A 161 10.18 -17.36 8.92
C THR A 161 11.62 -17.38 9.44
N SER A 162 12.42 -16.36 9.13
CA SER A 162 13.80 -16.25 9.60
C SER A 162 13.86 -15.73 11.03
N PHE A 163 14.81 -16.25 11.80
CA PHE A 163 15.10 -15.78 13.15
C PHE A 163 16.16 -14.66 13.10
N TYR A 164 15.88 -13.55 13.77
CA TYR A 164 16.77 -12.40 13.87
C TYR A 164 17.09 -12.13 15.34
N PRO A 165 18.31 -12.39 15.83
CA PRO A 165 18.63 -12.38 17.26
C PRO A 165 18.37 -11.06 17.99
N ASN A 166 18.41 -9.93 17.28
CA ASN A 166 18.23 -8.59 17.86
C ASN A 166 16.81 -8.05 17.70
N GLU A 167 15.91 -8.81 17.08
CA GLU A 167 14.53 -8.41 16.88
C GLU A 167 13.75 -8.44 18.19
N GLU A 168 13.23 -7.27 18.60
CA GLU A 168 12.41 -7.14 19.80
C GLU A 168 10.94 -7.44 19.51
N ARG A 169 10.46 -7.06 18.32
CA ARG A 169 9.10 -7.33 17.85
C ARG A 169 9.00 -7.19 16.34
N ARG A 170 7.93 -7.72 15.76
CA ARG A 170 7.60 -7.61 14.33
C ARG A 170 6.09 -7.48 14.12
N ILE A 171 5.71 -6.96 12.97
CA ILE A 171 4.32 -6.95 12.48
C ILE A 171 4.35 -7.47 11.05
N THR A 172 3.73 -8.63 10.84
CA THR A 172 3.65 -9.34 9.55
C THR A 172 2.28 -9.15 8.90
N LEU A 173 2.16 -9.51 7.62
CA LEU A 173 0.85 -9.55 6.96
C LEU A 173 -0.14 -10.46 7.69
N VAL A 174 0.31 -11.58 8.27
CA VAL A 174 -0.55 -12.49 9.04
C VAL A 174 -1.14 -11.77 10.25
N ASP A 175 -0.32 -11.04 11.01
CA ASP A 175 -0.78 -10.28 12.17
C ASP A 175 -1.86 -9.26 11.78
N LEU A 176 -1.65 -8.57 10.65
CA LEU A 176 -2.60 -7.60 10.10
C LEU A 176 -3.90 -8.27 9.64
N LEU A 177 -3.84 -9.44 8.98
CA LEU A 177 -5.01 -10.20 8.55
C LEU A 177 -5.89 -10.62 9.73
N PHE A 178 -5.29 -11.04 10.85
CA PHE A 178 -6.05 -11.38 12.06
C PHE A 178 -6.56 -10.15 12.81
N ALA A 179 -5.70 -9.16 13.06
CA ALA A 179 -6.06 -8.00 13.88
C ALA A 179 -7.08 -7.07 13.19
N TYR A 180 -7.11 -7.07 11.86
CA TYR A 180 -7.99 -6.21 11.07
C TYR A 180 -9.06 -6.97 10.30
N HIS A 181 -9.27 -8.27 10.50
CA HIS A 181 -10.29 -9.04 9.79
C HIS A 181 -11.67 -8.34 9.76
N PRO A 182 -12.34 -8.23 8.59
CA PRO A 182 -11.95 -8.75 7.27
C PRO A 182 -11.09 -7.78 6.43
N LEU A 183 -10.64 -6.65 7.00
CA LEU A 183 -9.94 -5.56 6.31
C LEU A 183 -8.41 -5.66 6.31
N GLY A 184 -7.82 -6.74 6.81
CA GLY A 184 -6.36 -6.85 6.90
C GLY A 184 -5.63 -6.88 5.54
N GLY A 185 -6.35 -7.09 4.43
CA GLY A 185 -5.83 -6.94 3.08
C GLY A 185 -6.24 -5.64 2.38
N LEU A 186 -6.88 -4.70 3.06
CA LEU A 186 -7.55 -3.56 2.41
C LEU A 186 -6.60 -2.70 1.57
N VAL A 187 -5.38 -2.43 2.07
CA VAL A 187 -4.37 -1.66 1.34
C VAL A 187 -3.92 -2.39 0.07
N MET A 188 -3.80 -3.73 0.13
CA MET A 188 -3.48 -4.56 -1.03
C MET A 188 -4.58 -4.49 -2.09
N ILE A 189 -5.84 -4.64 -1.65
CA ILE A 189 -7.02 -4.53 -2.54
C ILE A 189 -7.08 -3.14 -3.17
N GLY A 190 -6.82 -2.09 -2.37
CA GLY A 190 -6.70 -0.71 -2.80
C GLY A 190 -5.73 -0.55 -3.97
N ASP A 191 -4.46 -0.95 -3.77
CA ASP A 191 -3.41 -0.86 -4.79
C ASP A 191 -3.75 -1.71 -6.03
N LEU A 192 -4.24 -2.94 -5.85
CA LEU A 192 -4.54 -3.86 -6.96
C LEU A 192 -5.68 -3.35 -7.85
N VAL A 193 -6.82 -2.98 -7.27
CA VAL A 193 -7.99 -2.51 -8.04
C VAL A 193 -7.65 -1.18 -8.69
N ALA A 194 -7.00 -0.25 -7.98
CA ALA A 194 -6.59 1.04 -8.54
C ALA A 194 -5.64 0.86 -9.73
N SER A 195 -4.63 -0.01 -9.59
CA SER A 195 -3.69 -0.33 -10.66
C SER A 195 -4.37 -0.97 -11.86
N TYR A 196 -5.20 -1.99 -11.63
CA TYR A 196 -5.92 -2.68 -12.69
C TYR A 196 -6.84 -1.73 -13.47
N CYS A 197 -7.63 -0.92 -12.76
CA CYS A 197 -8.53 0.04 -13.40
C CYS A 197 -7.76 1.06 -14.25
N HIS A 198 -6.65 1.59 -13.73
CA HIS A 198 -5.80 2.53 -14.46
C HIS A 198 -5.20 1.91 -15.72
N GLU A 199 -4.62 0.71 -15.61
CA GLU A 199 -3.99 0.01 -16.74
C GLU A 199 -5.00 -0.35 -17.85
N GLN A 200 -6.25 -0.64 -17.47
CA GLN A 200 -7.32 -1.00 -18.39
C GLN A 200 -8.12 0.21 -18.89
N GLY A 201 -7.81 1.43 -18.44
CA GLY A 201 -8.62 2.61 -18.72
C GLY A 201 -10.07 2.49 -18.23
N LYS A 202 -10.30 1.70 -17.17
CA LYS A 202 -11.62 1.43 -16.59
C LYS A 202 -11.86 2.33 -15.38
N ASP A 203 -13.12 2.67 -15.15
CA ASP A 203 -13.57 3.34 -13.95
C ASP A 203 -13.81 2.31 -12.82
N TYR A 204 -13.29 2.58 -11.62
CA TYR A 204 -13.56 1.77 -10.44
C TYR A 204 -15.06 1.70 -10.12
N GLN A 205 -15.88 2.69 -10.50
CA GLN A 205 -17.34 2.62 -10.35
C GLN A 205 -17.93 1.46 -11.13
N THR A 206 -17.39 1.19 -12.33
CA THR A 206 -17.84 0.08 -13.17
C THR A 206 -17.39 -1.26 -12.60
N PHE A 207 -16.21 -1.31 -11.97
CA PHE A 207 -15.78 -2.50 -11.21
C PHE A 207 -16.73 -2.78 -10.03
N PHE A 208 -17.02 -1.76 -9.22
CA PHE A 208 -17.87 -1.91 -8.03
C PHE A 208 -19.38 -1.98 -8.34
N SER A 209 -19.83 -1.61 -9.55
CA SER A 209 -21.22 -1.87 -9.95
C SER A 209 -21.51 -3.35 -10.22
N GLN A 210 -20.44 -4.14 -10.41
CA GLN A 210 -20.49 -5.58 -10.63
C GLN A 210 -20.20 -6.40 -9.35
N ALA A 211 -19.82 -5.73 -8.25
CA ALA A 211 -19.49 -6.37 -6.97
C ALA A 211 -20.30 -5.73 -5.83
N SER A 212 -21.30 -6.45 -5.37
CA SER A 212 -22.21 -6.12 -4.26
C SER A 212 -21.73 -6.61 -2.90
N SER A 213 -20.69 -7.44 -2.85
CA SER A 213 -20.10 -7.95 -1.61
C SER A 213 -18.57 -8.00 -1.68
N LEU A 214 -17.93 -8.07 -0.51
CA LEU A 214 -16.49 -8.26 -0.42
C LEU A 214 -16.04 -9.58 -1.08
N GLY A 215 -16.84 -10.65 -0.94
CA GLY A 215 -16.59 -11.93 -1.60
C GLY A 215 -16.56 -11.81 -3.13
N GLU A 216 -17.46 -11.01 -3.72
CA GLU A 216 -17.49 -10.77 -5.17
C GLU A 216 -16.27 -9.96 -5.65
N VAL A 217 -15.81 -8.98 -4.87
CA VAL A 217 -14.55 -8.26 -5.15
C VAL A 217 -13.38 -9.23 -5.22
N PHE A 218 -13.25 -10.14 -4.26
CA PHE A 218 -12.18 -11.15 -4.26
C PHE A 218 -12.31 -12.16 -5.39
N ALA A 219 -13.52 -12.60 -5.70
CA ALA A 219 -13.77 -13.52 -6.82
C ALA A 219 -13.28 -12.90 -8.14
N HIS A 220 -13.65 -11.64 -8.39
CA HIS A 220 -13.22 -10.91 -9.58
C HIS A 220 -11.69 -10.73 -9.60
N LEU A 221 -11.08 -10.24 -8.52
CA LEU A 221 -9.62 -10.08 -8.45
C LEU A 221 -8.87 -11.41 -8.66
N THR A 222 -9.41 -12.53 -8.15
CA THR A 222 -8.80 -13.86 -8.30
C THR A 222 -8.92 -14.38 -9.74
N GLU A 223 -10.02 -14.07 -10.43
CA GLU A 223 -10.23 -14.39 -11.84
C GLU A 223 -9.23 -13.66 -12.73
N TYR A 224 -9.00 -12.37 -12.48
CA TYR A 224 -8.07 -11.53 -13.26
C TYR A 224 -6.64 -11.50 -12.72
N ALA A 225 -6.30 -12.30 -11.69
CA ALA A 225 -5.00 -12.26 -11.02
C ALA A 225 -3.82 -12.43 -11.98
N ASP A 226 -3.94 -13.34 -12.95
CA ASP A 226 -2.88 -13.63 -13.92
C ASP A 226 -2.64 -12.43 -14.88
N GLU A 227 -3.70 -11.71 -15.25
CA GLU A 227 -3.63 -10.49 -16.07
C GLU A 227 -3.01 -9.32 -15.28
N ILE A 228 -3.46 -9.11 -14.03
CA ILE A 228 -2.94 -8.06 -13.14
C ILE A 228 -1.44 -8.28 -12.90
N GLU A 229 -1.03 -9.52 -12.64
CA GLU A 229 0.36 -9.83 -12.39
C GLU A 229 1.23 -9.64 -13.64
N ALA A 230 0.70 -9.89 -14.85
CA ALA A 230 1.38 -9.58 -16.10
C ALA A 230 1.64 -8.07 -16.27
N GLY A 231 0.70 -7.21 -15.85
CA GLY A 231 0.87 -5.75 -15.84
C GLY A 231 1.99 -5.30 -14.90
N ILE A 232 2.01 -5.82 -13.68
CA ILE A 232 3.08 -5.56 -12.68
C ILE A 232 4.45 -5.99 -13.23
N LYS A 233 4.52 -7.13 -13.93
CA LYS A 233 5.75 -7.68 -14.50
C LYS A 233 6.44 -6.77 -15.52
N LEU A 234 5.73 -5.80 -16.10
CA LEU A 234 6.31 -4.84 -17.05
C LEU A 234 7.38 -3.95 -16.41
N TYR A 235 7.22 -3.59 -15.14
CA TYR A 235 8.18 -2.78 -14.39
C TYR A 235 8.82 -3.53 -13.22
N ASP A 236 8.24 -4.66 -12.80
CA ASP A 236 8.83 -5.57 -11.82
C ASP A 236 8.65 -7.06 -12.20
N PRO A 237 9.60 -7.68 -12.92
CA PRO A 237 9.44 -8.99 -13.57
C PRO A 237 9.45 -10.20 -12.62
N ARG A 238 9.25 -10.00 -11.32
CA ARG A 238 9.20 -11.08 -10.32
C ARG A 238 7.81 -11.71 -10.26
N ASP A 239 7.76 -12.95 -9.80
CA ASP A 239 6.51 -13.65 -9.48
C ASP A 239 6.05 -13.25 -8.08
N TYR A 240 4.78 -12.91 -7.94
CA TYR A 240 4.19 -12.43 -6.69
C TYR A 240 3.23 -13.45 -6.07
N GLY A 241 2.85 -14.52 -6.78
CA GLY A 241 1.80 -15.42 -6.30
C GLY A 241 0.52 -14.66 -5.94
N LEU A 242 0.12 -13.71 -6.80
CA LEU A 242 -0.97 -12.78 -6.50
C LEU A 242 -2.28 -13.53 -6.23
N LYS A 243 -2.56 -14.57 -7.03
CA LYS A 243 -3.75 -15.40 -6.90
C LYS A 243 -3.84 -16.11 -5.56
N GLU A 244 -2.73 -16.68 -5.08
CA GLU A 244 -2.61 -17.37 -3.80
C GLU A 244 -2.77 -16.38 -2.64
N THR A 245 -2.18 -15.20 -2.79
CA THR A 245 -2.31 -14.09 -1.83
C THR A 245 -3.76 -13.63 -1.73
N LEU A 246 -4.45 -13.44 -2.85
CA LEU A 246 -5.87 -13.09 -2.88
C LEU A 246 -6.75 -14.15 -2.24
N LYS A 247 -6.49 -15.44 -2.50
CA LYS A 247 -7.19 -16.56 -1.84
C LYS A 247 -6.97 -16.56 -0.33
N LEU A 248 -5.75 -16.25 0.14
CA LEU A 248 -5.44 -16.16 1.56
C LEU A 248 -6.22 -15.02 2.22
N ILE A 249 -6.23 -13.83 1.60
CA ILE A 249 -6.94 -12.65 2.12
C ILE A 249 -8.46 -12.88 2.09
N ALA A 250 -8.97 -13.52 1.05
CA ALA A 250 -10.38 -13.93 0.97
C ALA A 250 -10.76 -14.95 2.05
N GLY A 251 -9.78 -15.63 2.65
CA GLY A 251 -9.97 -16.59 3.73
C GLY A 251 -10.68 -15.97 4.92
N GLY A 252 -11.89 -16.46 5.21
CA GLY A 252 -12.70 -16.01 6.35
C GLY A 252 -13.72 -14.92 6.02
N ILE A 253 -13.85 -14.52 4.75
CA ILE A 253 -14.93 -13.66 4.27
C ILE A 253 -16.07 -14.60 3.87
N ARG A 254 -17.21 -14.52 4.57
CA ARG A 254 -18.42 -15.28 4.28
C ARG A 254 -19.48 -14.35 3.71
#